data_AF-A0A8J8D5L0-F1
#
_entry.id   AF-A0A8J8D5L0-F1
#
_cell.length_a   1.000
_cell.length_b   1.000
_cell.length_c   1.000
_cell.angle_alpha   90.00
_cell.angle_beta   90.00
_cell.angle_gamma   90.00
#
_symmetry.space_group_name_H-M   'P 1'
#
loop_
_entity.id
_entity.type
_entity.pdbx_description
1 polymer ?
#
loop_
_entity_poly.entity_id
_entity_poly.type
_entity_poly.pdbx_seq_one_letter_code
_entity_poly.pdbx_strand_id
1 'polypeptide(L)' 'MKRVVIALGGNAILQRGQKGTYEEQMTNVMKTAKQIVDIILDGDYEVVITHGNGPQIG' A
#
# COMPACT_ATOMS: atom_id res chain seq x y z
N MET A 1 7.35 13.17 -17.19
CA MET A 1 6.36 12.76 -16.19
C MET A 1 5.18 12.03 -16.83
N LYS A 2 5.03 10.72 -16.54
CA LYS A 2 3.84 9.93 -16.91
C LYS A 2 3.01 9.69 -15.64
N ARG A 3 1.68 9.65 -15.75
CA ARG A 3 0.81 9.35 -14.61
C ARG A 3 0.52 7.85 -14.52
N VAL A 4 0.63 7.29 -13.32
CA VAL A 4 0.30 5.89 -13.03
C VAL A 4 -0.66 5.81 -11.84
N VAL A 5 -1.60 4.88 -11.91
CA VAL A 5 -2.51 4.56 -10.80
C VAL A 5 -2.08 3.22 -10.20
N ILE A 6 -1.82 3.19 -8.91
CA ILE A 6 -1.50 1.98 -8.16
C ILE A 6 -2.69 1.62 -7.28
N ALA A 7 -3.31 0.47 -7.54
CA ALA A 7 -4.41 -0.07 -6.73
C ALA A 7 -3.88 -1.15 -5.78
N LEU A 8 -3.86 -0.83 -4.48
CA LEU A 8 -3.39 -1.73 -3.44
C LEU A 8 -4.51 -2.67 -2.98
N GLY A 9 -4.20 -3.96 -2.90
CA GLY A 9 -5.06 -4.94 -2.24
C GLY A 9 -5.06 -4.77 -0.72
N GLY A 10 -6.06 -5.35 -0.05
CA GLY A 10 -6.14 -5.33 1.42
C GLY A 10 -4.91 -5.94 2.11
N ASN A 11 -4.20 -6.85 1.44
CA ASN A 11 -2.94 -7.46 1.90
C ASN A 11 -1.77 -6.48 2.01
N ALA A 12 -1.84 -5.32 1.36
CA ALA A 12 -0.86 -4.24 1.55
C ALA A 12 -0.98 -3.59 2.94
N ILE A 13 -2.15 -3.74 3.58
CA ILE A 13 -2.45 -3.17 4.89
C ILE A 13 -2.51 -4.28 5.94
N LEU A 14 -3.15 -5.41 5.64
CA LEU A 14 -3.31 -6.53 6.57
C LEU A 14 -3.07 -7.88 5.87
N GLN A 15 -2.04 -8.60 6.30
CA GLN A 15 -1.70 -9.90 5.75
C GLN A 15 -2.52 -11.03 6.38
N ARG A 16 -2.64 -12.14 5.65
CA ARG A 16 -3.37 -13.33 6.12
C ARG A 16 -2.76 -13.84 7.43
N GLY A 17 -3.61 -14.04 8.44
CA GLY A 17 -3.22 -14.58 9.74
C GLY A 17 -2.77 -13.52 10.76
N GLN A 18 -2.70 -12.25 10.38
CA GLN A 18 -2.52 -11.15 11.32
C GLN A 18 -3.83 -10.82 12.04
N LYS A 19 -3.73 -10.28 13.25
CA LYS A 19 -4.89 -9.95 14.09
C LYS A 19 -5.57 -8.64 13.68
N GLY A 20 -4.89 -7.80 12.92
CA GLY A 20 -5.41 -6.49 12.52
C GLY A 20 -5.03 -5.36 13.48
N THR A 21 -4.00 -5.54 14.33
CA THR A 21 -3.60 -4.46 15.22
C THR A 21 -3.03 -3.27 14.44
N TYR A 22 -3.06 -2.09 15.05
CA TYR A 22 -2.47 -0.89 14.45
C TYR A 22 -1.00 -1.11 14.08
N GLU A 23 -0.23 -1.78 14.92
CA GLU A 23 1.21 -2.02 14.72
C GLU A 23 1.47 -2.96 13.53
N GLU A 24 0.65 -4.02 13.40
CA GLU A 24 0.72 -4.93 12.24
C GLU A 24 0.43 -4.16 10.94
N GLN A 25 -0.64 -3.36 10.95
CA GLN A 25 -1.06 -2.60 9.78
C GLN A 25 -0.03 -1.52 9.41
N MET A 26 0.47 -0.77 10.40
CA MET A 26 1.50 0.24 10.20
C MET A 26 2.77 -0.39 9.61
N THR A 27 3.19 -1.55 10.12
CA THR A 27 4.36 -2.27 9.60
C THR A 27 4.19 -2.66 8.13
N ASN A 28 3.00 -3.11 7.73
CA ASN A 28 2.72 -3.48 6.34
C ASN A 28 2.69 -2.24 5.43
N VAL A 29 1.98 -1.18 5.84
CA VAL A 29 1.88 0.07 5.08
C VAL A 29 3.26 0.69 4.86
N MET A 30 4.15 0.68 5.86
CA MET A 30 5.52 1.15 5.72
C MET A 30 6.32 0.36 4.68
N LYS A 31 6.14 -0.97 4.60
CA LYS A 31 6.77 -1.81 3.57
C LYS A 31 6.24 -1.48 2.18
N THR A 32 4.92 -1.34 2.03
CA THR A 32 4.30 -0.97 0.75
C THR A 32 4.72 0.43 0.30
N ALA A 33 4.76 1.40 1.21
CA ALA A 33 5.21 2.76 0.91
C ALA A 33 6.63 2.78 0.35
N LYS A 34 7.55 1.99 0.93
CA LYS A 34 8.93 1.88 0.43
C LYS A 34 8.97 1.41 -1.03
N GLN A 35 8.19 0.38 -1.37
CA GLN A 35 8.12 -0.14 -2.75
C GLN A 35 7.56 0.90 -3.74
N ILE A 36 6.59 1.71 -3.30
CA ILE A 36 6.04 2.79 -4.12
C ILE A 36 7.07 3.89 -4.36
N VAL A 37 7.86 4.24 -3.35
CA VAL A 37 8.96 5.20 -3.49
C VAL A 37 9.97 4.73 -4.53
N ASP A 38 10.35 3.45 -4.51
CA ASP A 38 11.27 2.89 -5.51
C ASP A 38 10.72 3.08 -6.94
N ILE A 39 9.42 2.83 -7.16
CA ILE A 39 8.74 3.06 -8.46
C ILE A 39 8.78 4.54 -8.88
N ILE A 40 8.52 5.46 -7.93
CA ILE A 40 8.53 6.90 -8.20
C ILE A 40 9.93 7.35 -8.66
N LEU A 41 10.97 6.88 -7.96
CA LEU A 41 12.35 7.28 -8.23
C LEU A 41 12.90 6.69 -9.53
N ASP A 42 12.49 5.48 -9.90
CA ASP A 42 13.03 4.78 -11.08
C ASP A 42 12.43 5.28 -12.41
N GLY A 43 11.24 5.90 -12.42
CA GLY A 43 10.46 6.06 -13.65
C GLY A 43 9.90 7.44 -14.01
N ASP A 44 10.22 8.50 -13.26
CA ASP A 44 9.64 9.85 -13.43
C ASP A 44 8.09 9.80 -13.53
N TYR A 45 7.49 9.12 -12.55
CA TYR A 45 6.04 8.92 -12.48
C TYR A 45 5.37 9.89 -11.50
N GLU A 46 4.23 10.43 -11.92
CA GLU A 46 3.24 10.98 -11.00
C GLU A 46 2.30 9.84 -10.56
N VAL A 47 2.27 9.55 -9.26
CA VAL A 47 1.57 8.37 -8.73
C VAL A 47 0.27 8.77 -8.04
N VAL A 48 -0.82 8.09 -8.42
CA VAL A 48 -2.10 8.11 -7.68
C VAL A 48 -2.27 6.75 -7.01
N ILE A 49 -2.53 6.74 -5.70
CA ILE A 49 -2.66 5.51 -4.91
C ILE A 49 -4.14 5.32 -4.52
N THR A 50 -4.64 4.09 -4.68
CA THR A 50 -5.95 3.66 -4.18
C THR A 50 -5.79 2.36 -3.40
N HIS A 51 -6.76 2.00 -2.56
CA HIS A 51 -6.75 0.72 -1.86
C HIS A 51 -8.17 0.22 -1.55
N GLY A 52 -8.31 -1.10 -1.34
CA GLY A 52 -9.51 -1.67 -0.72
C GLY A 52 -9.48 -1.55 0.81
N ASN A 53 -10.65 -1.56 1.46
CA ASN A 53 -10.79 -1.38 2.91
C ASN A 53 -11.59 -2.49 3.63
N GLY A 54 -11.83 -3.63 2.97
CA GLY A 54 -12.70 -4.71 3.47
C GLY A 54 -12.36 -5.19 4.89
N PRO A 55 -11.11 -5.60 5.18
CA PRO A 55 -10.71 -6.01 6.53
C PRO A 55 -10.69 -4.89 7.58
N GLN A 56 -10.67 -3.62 7.16
CA GLN A 56 -10.59 -2.47 8.06
C GLN A 56 -11.98 -1.96 8.46
N ILE A 57 -12.97 -2.12 7.58
CA ILE A 57 -14.35 -1.71 7.84
C ILE A 57 -15.18 -2.81 8.50
N GLY A 58 -14.85 -4.09 8.26
CA GLY A 58 -15.49 -5.25 8.87
C GLY A 58 -15.00 -5.50 10.28
#